data_AF-A0A957IGX0-F1
#
_entry.id   AF-A0A957IGX0-F1
#
_cell.length_a   1.000
_cell.length_b   1.000
_cell.length_c   1.000
_cell.angle_alpha   90.00
_cell.angle_beta   90.00
_cell.angle_gamma   90.00
#
_symmetry.space_group_name_H-M   'P 1'
#
loop_
_entity.id
_entity.type
_entity.pdbx_description
1 polymer ?
#
loop_
_entity_poly.entity_id
_entity_poly.type
_entity_poly.pdbx_seq_one_letter_code
_entity_poly.pdbx_strand_id
1 'polypeptide(L)'
;MKHRLYVDEVGNSDLNASKDPNHRYLSLSGVIMELGYVQTAVFPAVEALKTKYFNSHPDEPLILHRKELVNKRYPFHALRDPEKEREFNHKLLTLLR
;
A
#
# COMPACT_ATOMS: atom_id res chain seq x y z
N MET A 1 12.41 21.81 6.17
CA MET A 1 11.63 20.82 5.39
C MET A 1 11.64 19.50 6.16
N LYS A 2 10.46 18.94 6.44
CA LYS A 2 10.34 17.67 7.19
C LYS A 2 10.06 16.54 6.20
N HIS A 3 10.72 15.41 6.38
CA HIS A 3 10.53 14.22 5.55
C HIS A 3 10.06 13.06 6.43
N ARG A 4 9.34 12.11 5.83
CA ARG A 4 8.98 10.84 6.45
C ARG A 4 9.47 9.70 5.57
N LEU A 5 10.18 8.77 6.20
CA LEU A 5 10.59 7.51 5.61
C LEU A 5 9.53 6.46 5.91
N TYR A 6 9.06 5.77 4.87
CA TYR A 6 8.20 4.59 4.96
C TYR A 6 9.05 3.38 4.56
N VAL A 7 9.12 2.37 5.42
CA VAL A 7 9.92 1.16 5.20
C VAL A 7 8.99 -0.06 5.25
N ASP A 8 9.16 -0.92 4.27
CA ASP A 8 8.63 -2.28 4.23
C ASP A 8 9.79 -3.27 4.40
N GLU A 9 9.52 -4.30 5.20
CA GLU A 9 10.48 -5.35 5.54
C GLU A 9 9.99 -6.68 4.98
N VAL A 10 10.85 -7.35 4.21
CA VAL A 10 10.60 -8.71 3.72
C VAL A 10 11.81 -9.58 4.03
N GLY A 11 11.60 -10.69 4.72
CA GLY A 11 12.67 -11.64 5.03
C GLY A 11 12.62 -12.17 6.45
N ASN A 12 13.75 -12.70 6.92
CA ASN A 12 13.92 -13.15 8.29
C ASN A 12 14.79 -12.13 9.05
N SER A 13 14.25 -11.54 10.11
CA SER A 13 14.96 -10.59 10.98
C SER A 13 15.73 -11.26 12.13
N ASP A 14 15.71 -12.60 12.21
CA ASP A 14 16.43 -13.32 13.25
C ASP A 14 17.95 -13.14 13.10
N LEU A 15 18.56 -12.48 14.09
CA LEU A 15 19.99 -12.21 14.18
C LEU A 15 20.78 -13.44 14.66
N ASN A 16 20.11 -14.48 15.15
CA ASN A 16 20.78 -15.73 15.44
C ASN A 16 21.25 -16.34 14.13
N ALA A 17 22.52 -16.73 14.07
CA ALA A 17 23.18 -17.26 12.89
C ALA A 17 22.50 -18.55 12.41
N SER A 18 21.40 -18.40 11.68
CA SER A 18 20.76 -19.52 11.03
C SER A 18 21.70 -20.01 9.95
N LYS A 19 22.06 -21.29 10.03
CA LYS A 19 22.94 -21.95 9.06
C LYS A 19 22.23 -22.24 7.74
N ASP A 20 20.92 -22.00 7.67
CA ASP A 20 20.13 -22.11 6.45
C ASP A 20 20.39 -20.89 5.54
N PRO A 21 20.91 -21.08 4.32
CA PRO A 21 21.13 -19.99 3.37
C PRO A 21 19.89 -19.14 3.09
N ASN A 22 18.68 -19.69 3.22
CA ASN A 22 17.42 -18.98 2.98
C ASN A 22 17.06 -17.98 4.09
N HIS A 23 17.65 -18.09 5.28
CA HIS A 23 17.39 -17.21 6.42
C HIS A 23 18.30 -15.97 6.45
N ARG A 24 19.16 -15.77 5.45
CA ARG A 24 20.15 -14.68 5.42
C ARG A 24 19.69 -13.42 4.69
N TYR A 25 18.44 -13.37 4.25
CA TYR A 25 17.94 -12.26 3.45
C TYR A 25 16.96 -11.42 4.26
N LEU A 26 17.37 -10.19 4.54
CA LEU A 26 16.52 -9.09 4.97
C LEU A 26 16.51 -8.05 3.85
N SER A 27 15.37 -7.88 3.21
CA SER A 27 15.16 -6.83 2.22
C SER A 27 14.39 -5.69 2.86
N LEU A 28 15.03 -4.53 2.95
CA LEU A 28 14.39 -3.28 3.33
C LEU A 28 14.13 -2.46 2.08
N SER A 29 12.86 -2.16 1.83
CA SER A 29 12.44 -1.31 0.71
C SER A 29 11.61 -0.17 1.25
N GLY A 30 11.77 1.03 0.70
CA GLY A 30 11.08 2.18 1.26
C GLY A 30 11.11 3.40 0.37
N VAL A 31 10.31 4.38 0.76
CA VAL A 31 10.24 5.69 0.09
C VAL A 31 10.38 6.79 1.12
N ILE A 32 11.11 7.84 0.76
CA ILE A 32 11.23 9.06 1.56
C ILE A 32 10.39 10.13 0.87
N MET A 33 9.44 10.71 1.60
CA MET A 33 8.57 11.77 1.07
C MET A 33 8.62 13.00 1.95
N GLU A 34 8.62 14.17 1.31
CA GLU A 34 8.49 15.47 1.96
C GLU A 34 7.05 15.61 2.51
N LEU A 35 6.90 16.10 3.75
CA LEU A 35 5.60 16.09 4.44
C LEU A 35 4.56 17.03 3.79
N GLY A 36 4.99 18.17 3.24
CA GLY A 36 4.11 19.07 2.48
C GLY A 36 3.55 18.40 1.23
N TYR A 37 4.38 17.68 0.48
CA TYR A 37 3.95 16.88 -0.67
C TYR A 37 3.00 15.75 -0.26
N VAL A 38 3.27 15.07 0.87
CA VAL A 38 2.33 14.07 1.40
C VAL A 38 0.97 14.69 1.69
N GLN A 39 0.94 15.85 2.34
CA GLN A 39 -0.29 16.54 2.72
C GLN A 39 -1.09 17.04 1.52
N THR A 40 -0.41 17.61 0.52
CA THR A 40 -1.06 18.33 -0.59
C THR A 40 -1.31 17.48 -1.82
N ALA A 41 -0.58 16.37 -2.01
CA ALA A 41 -0.69 15.51 -3.19
C ALA A 41 -0.98 14.05 -2.84
N VAL A 42 -0.11 13.39 -2.07
CA VAL A 42 -0.19 11.93 -1.87
C VAL A 42 -1.45 11.53 -1.10
N PHE A 43 -1.71 12.16 0.04
CA PHE A 43 -2.85 11.82 0.88
C PHE A 43 -4.19 12.06 0.16
N PRO A 44 -4.46 13.24 -0.44
CA PRO A 44 -5.70 13.45 -1.19
C PRO A 44 -5.89 12.47 -2.36
N ALA A 45 -4.83 12.15 -3.10
CA ALA A 45 -4.92 11.25 -4.24
C ALA A 45 -5.27 9.80 -3.83
N VAL A 46 -4.68 9.32 -2.74
CA VAL A 46 -4.93 7.98 -2.21
C VAL A 46 -6.32 7.88 -1.56
N GLU A 47 -6.74 8.88 -0.79
CA GLU A 47 -8.09 8.89 -0.20
C GLU A 47 -9.19 8.97 -1.27
N ALA A 48 -9.00 9.77 -2.32
CA ALA A 48 -9.94 9.83 -3.44
C ALA A 48 -10.13 8.45 -4.12
N LEU A 49 -9.06 7.67 -4.23
CA LEU A 49 -9.10 6.30 -4.74
C LEU A 49 -9.90 5.37 -3.79
N LYS A 50 -9.66 5.45 -2.48
CA LYS A 50 -10.40 4.65 -1.49
C LYS A 50 -11.90 5.00 -1.45
N THR A 51 -12.25 6.28 -1.46
CA THR A 51 -13.64 6.73 -1.48
C THR A 51 -14.35 6.27 -2.75
N LYS A 52 -13.72 6.45 -3.92
CA LYS A 52 -14.33 6.11 -5.21
C LYS A 52 -14.66 4.62 -5.36
N TYR A 53 -13.77 3.73 -4.95
CA TYR A 53 -13.93 2.30 -5.22
C TYR A 53 -14.46 1.48 -4.04
N PHE A 54 -14.32 1.98 -2.80
CA PHE A 54 -14.62 1.21 -1.59
C PHE A 54 -15.53 1.96 -0.61
N ASN A 55 -16.06 3.14 -0.96
CA ASN A 55 -16.88 3.97 -0.08
C ASN A 55 -16.23 4.25 1.28
N SER A 56 -14.90 4.46 1.30
CA SER A 56 -14.15 4.76 2.51
C SER A 56 -14.70 6.00 3.22
N HIS A 57 -14.94 5.89 4.53
CA HIS A 57 -15.38 6.97 5.39
C HIS A 57 -14.19 7.53 6.20
N PRO A 58 -14.09 8.85 6.44
CA PRO A 58 -13.00 9.42 7.25
C PRO A 58 -12.92 8.86 8.68
N ASP A 59 -14.06 8.59 9.29
CA ASP A 59 -14.13 8.02 10.65
C ASP A 59 -13.78 6.51 10.70
N GLU A 60 -13.79 5.84 9.55
CA GLU A 60 -13.46 4.42 9.39
C GLU A 60 -12.39 4.27 8.29
N PRO A 61 -11.14 4.70 8.55
CA PRO A 61 -10.12 4.80 7.53
C PRO A 61 -9.80 3.43 6.95
N LEU A 62 -9.97 3.29 5.64
CA LEU A 62 -9.70 2.05 4.93
C LEU A 62 -8.18 1.89 4.68
N ILE A 63 -7.61 0.80 5.18
CA ILE A 63 -6.20 0.43 4.98
C ILE A 63 -6.10 -0.50 3.76
N LEU A 64 -5.29 -0.14 2.76
CA LEU A 64 -5.08 -0.93 1.54
C LEU A 64 -4.18 -2.15 1.80
N HIS A 65 -4.71 -3.12 2.51
CA HIS A 65 -4.00 -4.32 2.91
C HIS A 65 -3.84 -5.28 1.71
N ARG A 66 -2.60 -5.55 1.29
CA ARG A 66 -2.29 -6.27 0.03
C ARG A 66 -3.01 -7.62 -0.06
N LYS A 67 -2.98 -8.41 1.03
CA LYS A 67 -3.56 -9.76 1.07
C LYS A 67 -5.06 -9.71 0.78
N GLU A 68 -5.78 -8.79 1.39
CA GLU A 68 -7.22 -8.62 1.23
C GLU A 68 -7.56 -8.04 -0.15
N LEU A 69 -6.77 -7.07 -0.63
CA LEU A 69 -6.95 -6.40 -1.92
C LEU A 69 -6.80 -7.38 -3.10
N VAL A 70 -5.69 -8.12 -3.15
CA VAL A 70 -5.40 -9.09 -4.23
C VAL A 70 -6.41 -10.24 -4.23
N ASN A 71 -6.85 -10.68 -3.05
CA ASN A 71 -7.84 -11.75 -2.94
C ASN A 71 -9.30 -11.26 -3.02
N LYS A 72 -9.54 -9.96 -3.26
CA LYS A 72 -10.89 -9.36 -3.37
C LYS A 72 -11.78 -9.71 -2.17
N ARG A 73 -11.17 -9.76 -0.99
CA ARG A 73 -11.83 -9.99 0.30
C ARG A 73 -12.34 -8.67 0.84
N TYR A 74 -13.29 -8.73 1.78
CA TYR A 74 -13.75 -7.53 2.48
C TYR A 74 -12.55 -6.70 2.99
N PRO A 75 -12.55 -5.36 2.82
CA PRO A 75 -13.60 -4.52 2.22
C PRO A 75 -13.55 -4.40 0.68
N PHE A 76 -12.60 -5.02 -0.01
CA PHE A 76 -12.32 -4.88 -1.46
C PHE A 76 -13.16 -5.74 -2.41
N HIS A 77 -14.31 -6.22 -1.95
CA HIS A 77 -15.22 -7.05 -2.75
C HIS A 77 -15.73 -6.34 -4.02
N ALA A 78 -15.69 -5.00 -4.08
CA ALA A 78 -15.97 -4.22 -5.29
C ALA A 78 -15.08 -4.59 -6.49
N LEU A 79 -13.87 -5.13 -6.26
CA LEU A 79 -12.94 -5.58 -7.32
C LEU A 79 -13.32 -6.94 -7.92
N ARG A 80 -14.42 -7.56 -7.49
CA ARG A 80 -14.99 -8.74 -8.15
C ARG A 80 -15.67 -8.38 -9.47
N ASP A 81 -16.05 -7.11 -9.64
CA ASP A 81 -16.46 -6.53 -10.92
C ASP A 81 -15.20 -6.28 -11.77
N PRO A 82 -15.05 -6.97 -12.93
CA PRO A 82 -13.86 -6.86 -13.76
C PRO A 82 -13.58 -5.44 -14.29
N GLU A 83 -14.62 -4.65 -14.56
CA GLU A 83 -14.44 -3.28 -15.05
C GLU A 83 -13.91 -2.37 -13.94
N LYS A 84 -14.46 -2.49 -12.72
CA LYS A 84 -13.95 -1.75 -11.56
C LYS A 84 -12.54 -2.15 -11.21
N GLU A 85 -12.20 -3.43 -11.29
CA GLU A 85 -10.83 -3.91 -11.06
C GLU A 85 -9.85 -3.30 -12.08
N ARG A 86 -10.20 -3.32 -13.37
CA ARG A 86 -9.38 -2.75 -14.44
C ARG A 86 -9.17 -1.25 -14.24
N GLU A 87 -10.24 -0.51 -13.93
CA GLU A 87 -10.19 0.94 -13.70
C GLU A 87 -9.36 1.29 -12.45
N PHE A 88 -9.59 0.56 -11.35
CA PHE A 88 -8.84 0.71 -10.10
C PHE A 88 -7.35 0.47 -10.32
N ASN A 89 -6.98 -0.65 -10.95
CA ASN A 89 -5.58 -1.00 -11.20
C ASN A 89 -4.90 0.03 -12.10
N HIS A 90 -5.57 0.47 -13.16
CA HIS A 90 -5.03 1.51 -14.04
C HIS A 90 -4.81 2.83 -13.29
N LYS A 91 -5.77 3.24 -12.46
CA LYS A 91 -5.68 4.49 -11.69
C LYS A 91 -4.57 4.41 -10.63
N LEU A 92 -4.48 3.29 -9.91
CA LEU A 92 -3.44 3.05 -8.92
C LEU A 92 -2.04 3.09 -9.55
N LEU A 93 -1.83 2.39 -10.68
CA LEU A 93 -0.55 2.40 -11.38
C LEU A 93 -0.17 3.78 -11.91
N THR A 94 -1.16 4.58 -12.36
CA THR A 94 -0.92 5.96 -12.78
C THR A 94 -0.46 6.87 -11.63
N LEU A 95 -0.88 6.59 -10.39
CA LEU A 95 -0.42 7.34 -9.22
C LEU A 95 0.99 6.97 -8.77
N LEU A 96 1.50 5.80 -9.18
CA LEU A 96 2.79 5.25 -8.77
C LEU A 96 3.90 5.40 -9.83
N ARG A 97 3.56 5.87 -11.03
CA ARG A 97 4.50 6.14 -12.13
C ARG A 97 5.03 7.56 -12.05
#